data_AF-W0PGP5-F1
#
_entry.id   AF-W0PGP5-F1
#
_cell.length_a   1.000
_cell.length_b   1.000
_cell.length_c   1.000
_cell.angle_alpha   90.00
_cell.angle_beta   90.00
_cell.angle_gamma   90.00
#
_symmetry.space_group_name_H-M   'P 1'
#
loop_
_entity.id
_entity.type
_entity.pdbx_description
1 polymer ?
#
loop_
_entity_poly.entity_id
_entity_poly.type
_entity_poly.pdbx_seq_one_letter_code
_entity_poly.pdbx_strand_id
1 'polypeptide(L)'
;MLNNELFPHPAFTLPADTLARLQGGVHALGNNRLTDSAASKPLYYRFIDSPVGPVIIMCSEKGVVLLEFLETIETITKEITDLQTRYGFALSRQDHPGLDVVQQQIDEYFSGRRQTFALALDAPGTAFDETVWAHLQRIPYGRTCSYGALAREIGNGAHARIVGSANHRNRISIVIPCHRVIGADGSLTGYGGGLPRKRWLLEFESVQACSTPLAI
;
A
#
# COMPACT_ATOMS: atom_id res chain seq x y z
N MET A 1 26.02 -7.49 8.81
CA MET A 1 26.33 -6.55 7.70
C MET A 1 25.04 -6.32 6.96
N LEU A 2 24.48 -5.12 7.00
CA LEU A 2 23.33 -4.75 6.17
C LEU A 2 23.85 -4.73 4.72
N ASN A 3 23.40 -5.66 3.89
CA ASN A 3 23.78 -5.67 2.47
C ASN A 3 23.23 -4.39 1.83
N ASN A 4 24.15 -3.46 1.64
CA ASN A 4 23.93 -2.07 1.33
C ASN A 4 23.66 -1.87 -0.17
N GLU A 5 22.71 -2.62 -0.75
CA GLU A 5 22.10 -2.27 -2.04
C GLU A 5 20.86 -1.38 -1.77
N LEU A 6 21.08 -0.25 -1.09
CA LEU A 6 20.08 0.82 -0.89
C LEU A 6 19.76 1.60 -2.19
N PHE A 7 19.96 0.95 -3.35
CA PHE A 7 19.57 1.43 -4.66
C PHE A 7 18.30 0.71 -5.10
N PRO A 8 17.43 1.34 -5.91
CA PRO A 8 16.25 0.67 -6.43
C PRO A 8 16.68 -0.63 -7.13
N HIS A 9 16.16 -1.77 -6.65
CA HIS A 9 16.47 -3.06 -7.27
C HIS A 9 16.06 -2.98 -8.76
N PRO A 10 16.85 -3.50 -9.72
CA PRO A 10 16.63 -3.26 -11.15
C PRO A 10 15.22 -3.58 -11.63
N ALA A 11 14.58 -4.59 -11.05
CA ALA A 11 13.20 -4.97 -11.34
C ALA A 11 12.13 -3.93 -10.94
N PHE A 12 12.49 -2.89 -10.18
CA PHE A 12 11.61 -1.82 -9.72
C PHE A 12 11.94 -0.46 -10.31
N THR A 13 13.01 -0.38 -11.12
CA THR A 13 13.39 0.85 -11.80
C THR A 13 12.47 1.03 -13.01
N LEU A 14 11.66 2.09 -12.98
CA LEU A 14 10.94 2.51 -14.17
C LEU A 14 11.84 3.42 -15.01
N PRO A 15 11.81 3.30 -16.35
CA PRO A 15 12.39 4.31 -17.23
C PRO A 15 11.87 5.71 -16.89
N ALA A 16 12.73 6.73 -16.92
CA ALA A 16 12.38 8.10 -16.52
C ALA A 16 11.22 8.68 -17.35
N ASP A 17 11.12 8.33 -18.63
CA ASP A 17 10.00 8.69 -19.50
C ASP A 17 8.69 8.02 -19.05
N THR A 18 8.75 6.77 -18.56
CA THR A 18 7.59 6.07 -18.02
C THR A 18 7.10 6.76 -16.75
N LEU A 19 7.99 7.10 -15.81
CA LEU A 19 7.61 7.84 -14.61
C LEU A 19 7.00 9.21 -14.95
N ALA A 20 7.63 9.98 -15.84
CA ALA A 20 7.10 11.27 -16.28
C ALA A 20 5.73 11.14 -16.96
N ARG A 21 5.52 10.09 -17.76
CA ARG A 21 4.21 9.78 -18.38
C ARG A 21 3.16 9.42 -17.34
N LEU A 22 3.51 8.64 -16.32
CA LEU A 22 2.61 8.29 -15.21
C LEU A 22 2.19 9.53 -14.42
N GLN A 23 3.16 10.37 -14.04
CA GLN A 23 2.91 11.64 -13.36
C GLN A 23 2.03 12.57 -14.21
N GLY A 24 2.37 12.72 -15.50
CA GLY A 24 1.58 13.49 -16.46
C GLY A 24 0.15 12.96 -16.62
N GLY A 25 -0.04 11.63 -16.58
CA GLY A 25 -1.34 10.98 -16.59
C GLY A 25 -2.21 11.32 -15.39
N VAL A 26 -1.68 11.17 -14.18
CA VAL A 26 -2.37 11.53 -12.94
C VAL A 26 -2.69 13.03 -12.92
N HIS A 27 -1.75 13.86 -13.37
CA HIS A 27 -1.95 15.29 -13.52
C HIS A 27 -3.12 15.62 -14.48
N ALA A 28 -3.22 14.91 -15.60
CA ALA A 28 -4.31 15.08 -16.56
C ALA A 28 -5.67 14.62 -16.00
N LEU A 29 -5.71 13.56 -15.18
CA LEU A 29 -6.93 13.11 -14.51
C LEU A 29 -7.50 14.17 -13.55
N GLY A 30 -6.64 14.95 -12.89
CA GLY A 30 -7.07 16.07 -12.06
C GLY A 30 -7.70 17.21 -12.85
N ASN A 31 -7.35 17.36 -14.13
CA ASN A 31 -7.81 18.46 -14.99
C ASN A 31 -9.11 18.12 -15.76
N ASN A 32 -9.47 16.83 -15.89
CA ASN A 32 -10.48 16.37 -16.85
C ASN A 32 -11.89 16.16 -16.24
N ARG A 33 -12.14 16.59 -15.01
CA ARG A 33 -13.50 16.68 -14.45
C ARG A 33 -13.91 18.13 -14.22
N LEU A 34 -14.69 18.64 -15.18
CA LEU A 34 -15.66 19.71 -15.00
C LEU A 34 -16.76 19.22 -14.04
N THR A 35 -16.59 19.44 -12.74
CA THR A 35 -17.62 19.73 -11.71
C THR A 35 -16.83 19.96 -10.41
N ASP A 36 -16.44 21.17 -10.07
CA ASP A 36 -17.32 22.16 -9.45
C ASP A 36 -18.57 21.53 -8.82
N SER A 37 -18.34 20.78 -7.75
CA SER A 37 -19.23 20.88 -6.60
C SER A 37 -18.37 21.24 -5.40
N ALA A 38 -18.73 22.32 -4.71
CA ALA A 38 -18.19 22.68 -3.41
C ALA A 38 -18.29 21.56 -2.34
N ALA A 39 -18.87 20.39 -2.69
CA ALA A 39 -19.00 19.20 -1.85
C ALA A 39 -18.00 18.07 -2.13
N SER A 40 -17.09 18.19 -3.11
CA SER A 40 -16.06 17.15 -3.35
C SER A 40 -14.98 17.19 -2.28
N LYS A 41 -14.52 16.01 -1.83
CA LYS A 41 -13.48 15.91 -0.78
C LYS A 41 -12.10 16.03 -1.43
N PRO A 42 -11.23 16.96 -1.01
CA PRO A 42 -9.90 17.07 -1.59
C PRO A 42 -9.07 15.81 -1.29
N LEU A 43 -8.35 15.34 -2.31
CA LEU A 43 -7.42 14.23 -2.26
C LEU A 43 -6.06 14.72 -2.76
N TYR A 44 -5.23 15.10 -1.80
CA TYR A 44 -3.88 15.60 -2.02
C TYR A 44 -2.97 14.44 -2.38
N TYR A 45 -1.98 14.65 -3.25
CA TYR A 45 -1.07 13.58 -3.65
C TYR A 45 0.36 14.05 -3.85
N ARG A 46 1.29 13.10 -3.67
CA ARG A 46 2.72 13.29 -3.90
C ARG A 46 3.33 12.01 -4.46
N PHE A 47 4.30 12.18 -5.35
CA PHE A 47 5.15 11.10 -5.83
C PHE A 47 6.45 11.10 -5.04
N ILE A 48 6.90 9.92 -4.62
CA ILE A 48 8.17 9.74 -3.93
C ILE A 48 8.93 8.56 -4.55
N ASP A 49 10.26 8.59 -4.43
CA ASP A 49 11.10 7.45 -4.78
C ASP A 49 11.24 6.51 -3.58
N SER A 50 11.48 5.21 -3.86
CA SER A 50 11.77 4.23 -2.81
C SER A 50 12.67 3.10 -3.34
N PRO A 51 13.29 2.29 -2.47
CA PRO A 51 14.06 1.10 -2.87
C PRO A 51 13.24 0.07 -3.67
N VAL A 52 11.91 0.14 -3.59
CA VAL A 52 10.97 -0.72 -4.33
C VAL A 52 10.27 0.00 -5.48
N GLY A 53 10.90 1.07 -5.99
CA GLY A 53 10.44 1.88 -7.11
C GLY A 53 9.59 3.08 -6.69
N PRO A 54 9.11 3.87 -7.66
CA PRO A 54 8.33 5.06 -7.39
C PRO A 54 6.98 4.70 -6.75
N VAL A 55 6.55 5.52 -5.81
CA VAL A 55 5.30 5.37 -5.03
C VAL A 55 4.50 6.65 -5.15
N ILE A 56 3.17 6.50 -5.18
CA ILE A 56 2.24 7.62 -5.04
C ILE A 56 1.56 7.55 -3.68
N ILE A 57 1.61 8.65 -2.94
CA ILE A 57 0.88 8.87 -1.69
C ILE A 57 -0.34 9.73 -2.01
N MET A 58 -1.49 9.38 -1.46
CA MET A 58 -2.68 10.24 -1.45
C MET A 58 -3.29 10.34 -0.06
N CYS A 59 -3.60 11.57 0.34
CA CYS A 59 -4.22 11.89 1.63
C CYS A 59 -5.51 12.67 1.43
N SER A 60 -6.52 12.35 2.24
CA SER A 60 -7.63 13.25 2.53
C SER A 60 -7.30 14.11 3.75
N GLU A 61 -8.22 15.00 4.12
CA GLU A 61 -8.18 15.73 5.39
C GLU A 61 -8.12 14.81 6.63
N LYS A 62 -8.56 13.55 6.51
CA LYS A 62 -8.66 12.60 7.63
C LYS A 62 -7.43 11.72 7.77
N GLY A 63 -6.69 11.48 6.70
CA GLY A 63 -5.57 10.54 6.72
C GLY A 63 -5.18 10.00 5.34
N VAL A 64 -4.34 8.96 5.36
CA VAL A 64 -3.87 8.27 4.16
C VAL A 64 -5.01 7.49 3.54
N VAL A 65 -5.25 7.73 2.25
CA VAL A 65 -6.28 7.05 1.45
C VAL A 65 -5.62 6.00 0.55
N LEU A 66 -4.44 6.33 0.00
CA LEU A 66 -3.71 5.48 -0.92
C LEU A 66 -2.20 5.66 -0.73
N LEU A 67 -1.47 4.56 -0.76
CA LEU A 67 -0.02 4.47 -0.86
C LEU A 67 0.28 3.24 -1.72
N GLU A 68 0.59 3.44 -3.00
CA GLU A 68 0.76 2.35 -3.96
C GLU A 68 1.99 2.54 -4.84
N PHE A 69 2.52 1.42 -5.33
CA PHE A 69 3.62 1.43 -6.28
C PHE A 69 3.12 1.90 -7.64
N LEU A 70 3.85 2.83 -8.24
CA LEU A 70 3.62 3.20 -9.63
C LEU A 70 4.17 2.09 -10.53
N GLU A 71 3.28 1.51 -11.33
CA GLU A 71 3.63 0.49 -12.34
C GLU A 71 3.18 0.94 -13.73
N THR A 72 1.88 1.18 -13.89
CA THR A 72 1.26 1.54 -15.17
C THR A 72 0.22 2.64 -14.98
N ILE A 73 -0.04 3.39 -16.06
CA ILE A 73 -1.00 4.51 -16.03
C ILE A 73 -2.41 3.97 -15.88
N GLU A 74 -2.67 2.79 -16.45
CA GLU A 74 -3.96 2.11 -16.42
C GLU A 74 -4.33 1.69 -14.99
N THR A 75 -3.38 1.12 -14.24
CA THR A 75 -3.63 0.68 -12.86
C THR A 75 -3.92 1.87 -11.96
N ILE A 76 -3.08 2.90 -11.98
CA ILE A 76 -3.31 4.08 -11.13
C ILE A 76 -4.57 4.86 -11.55
N THR A 77 -4.88 4.92 -12.85
CA THR A 77 -6.12 5.55 -13.34
C THR A 77 -7.36 4.84 -12.82
N LYS A 78 -7.36 3.50 -12.76
CA LYS A 78 -8.48 2.73 -12.21
C LYS A 78 -8.69 3.03 -10.74
N GLU A 79 -7.62 3.04 -9.94
CA GLU A 79 -7.71 3.34 -8.51
C GLU A 79 -8.21 4.77 -8.26
N ILE A 80 -7.65 5.77 -8.96
CA ILE A 80 -8.11 7.16 -8.87
C ILE A 80 -9.58 7.27 -9.28
N THR A 81 -9.99 6.61 -10.37
CA THR A 81 -11.37 6.66 -10.84
C THR A 81 -12.33 6.03 -9.83
N ASP A 82 -11.97 4.92 -9.19
CA ASP A 82 -12.75 4.28 -8.11
C ASP A 82 -12.89 5.23 -6.90
N LEU A 83 -11.79 5.86 -6.47
CA LEU A 83 -11.78 6.88 -5.42
C LEU A 83 -12.69 8.08 -5.73
N GLN A 84 -12.64 8.57 -6.97
CA GLN A 84 -13.47 9.69 -7.41
C GLN A 84 -14.96 9.32 -7.54
N THR A 85 -15.27 8.15 -8.10
CA THR A 85 -16.65 7.76 -8.42
C THR A 85 -17.43 7.22 -7.23
N ARG A 86 -16.80 6.41 -6.37
CA ARG A 86 -17.49 5.74 -5.25
C ARG A 86 -17.37 6.50 -3.94
N TYR A 87 -16.30 7.27 -3.75
CA TYR A 87 -16.02 7.91 -2.46
C TYR A 87 -16.04 9.45 -2.51
N GLY A 88 -16.21 10.02 -3.71
CA GLY A 88 -16.41 11.46 -3.92
C GLY A 88 -15.16 12.31 -3.74
N PHE A 89 -13.97 11.70 -3.90
CA PHE A 89 -12.71 12.41 -3.86
C PHE A 89 -12.47 13.22 -5.15
N ALA A 90 -11.75 14.33 -5.03
CA ALA A 90 -11.25 15.12 -6.15
C ALA A 90 -9.75 15.37 -5.96
N LEU A 91 -8.96 15.12 -7.01
CA LEU A 91 -7.51 15.30 -6.93
C LEU A 91 -7.18 16.77 -6.70
N SER A 92 -6.33 17.03 -5.71
CA SER A 92 -5.79 18.34 -5.40
C SER A 92 -4.28 18.33 -5.57
N ARG A 93 -3.76 19.33 -6.28
CA ARG A 93 -2.31 19.58 -6.43
C ARG A 93 -1.75 20.46 -5.32
N GLN A 94 -2.61 20.91 -4.40
CA GLN A 94 -2.16 21.65 -3.24
C GLN A 94 -1.33 20.73 -2.34
N ASP A 95 -0.45 21.34 -1.55
CA ASP A 95 0.27 20.59 -0.54
C ASP A 95 -0.63 20.30 0.67
N HIS A 96 -0.26 19.31 1.47
CA HIS A 96 -0.98 18.93 2.68
C HIS A 96 -0.02 18.32 3.71
N PRO A 97 -0.07 18.72 5.00
CA PRO A 97 0.86 18.23 6.01
C PRO A 97 0.88 16.70 6.18
N GLY A 98 -0.24 16.04 5.89
CA GLY A 98 -0.32 14.57 5.88
C GLY A 98 0.65 13.93 4.87
N LEU A 99 0.92 14.57 3.72
CA LEU A 99 1.87 14.06 2.74
C LEU A 99 3.31 14.05 3.29
N ASP A 100 3.69 15.11 4.01
CA ASP A 100 5.01 15.21 4.65
C ASP A 100 5.20 14.14 5.72
N VAL A 101 4.19 13.95 6.58
CA VAL A 101 4.24 12.95 7.65
C VAL A 101 4.35 11.53 7.08
N VAL A 102 3.60 11.23 6.02
CA VAL A 102 3.67 9.90 5.38
C VAL A 102 5.04 9.68 4.74
N GLN A 103 5.52 10.66 3.96
CA GLN A 103 6.84 10.56 3.33
C GLN A 103 7.94 10.35 4.36
N GLN A 104 7.95 11.16 5.44
CA GLN A 104 8.93 11.02 6.52
C GLN A 104 8.92 9.58 7.11
N GLN A 105 7.75 9.04 7.42
CA GLN A 105 7.67 7.69 8.01
C GLN A 105 8.08 6.59 7.02
N ILE A 106 7.81 6.77 5.73
CA ILE A 106 8.26 5.84 4.69
C ILE A 106 9.78 5.89 4.53
N ASP A 107 10.38 7.07 4.53
CA ASP A 107 11.83 7.26 4.51
C ASP A 107 12.49 6.62 5.75
N GLU A 108 11.90 6.81 6.93
CA GLU A 108 12.34 6.17 8.17
C GLU A 108 12.23 4.64 8.10
N TYR A 109 11.15 4.10 7.52
CA TYR A 109 10.95 2.66 7.34
C TYR A 109 12.04 2.08 6.44
N PHE A 110 12.27 2.67 5.25
CA PHE A 110 13.31 2.19 4.33
C PHE A 110 14.73 2.44 4.83
N SER A 111 14.94 3.39 5.75
CA SER A 111 16.22 3.54 6.46
C SER A 111 16.42 2.53 7.60
N GLY A 112 15.44 1.66 7.88
CA GLY A 112 15.47 0.68 8.97
C GLY A 112 15.25 1.28 10.37
N ARG A 113 14.94 2.59 10.46
CA ARG A 113 14.72 3.30 11.74
C ARG A 113 13.29 3.20 12.26
N ARG A 114 12.34 2.76 11.42
CA ARG A 114 10.93 2.60 11.76
C ARG A 114 10.43 1.20 11.49
N GLN A 115 9.76 0.62 12.48
CA GLN A 115 9.12 -0.70 12.40
C GLN A 115 7.60 -0.62 12.58
N THR A 116 7.07 0.51 13.06
CA THR A 116 5.64 0.76 13.26
C THR A 116 5.24 2.11 12.70
N PHE A 117 4.05 2.21 12.13
CA PHE A 117 3.53 3.46 11.57
C PHE A 117 2.56 4.12 12.55
N ALA A 118 2.68 5.44 12.69
CA ALA A 118 1.75 6.27 13.44
C ALA A 118 1.09 7.25 12.46
N LEU A 119 0.21 6.71 11.62
CA LEU A 119 -0.47 7.44 10.54
C LEU A 119 -1.98 7.31 10.74
N ALA A 120 -2.70 8.42 10.58
CA ALA A 120 -4.15 8.36 10.45
C ALA A 120 -4.51 7.73 9.10
N LEU A 121 -5.40 6.74 9.10
CA LEU A 121 -5.83 6.04 7.89
C LEU A 121 -7.28 6.41 7.58
N ASP A 122 -7.53 6.76 6.32
CA ASP A 122 -8.86 6.98 5.74
C ASP A 122 -9.05 5.99 4.58
N ALA A 123 -8.80 4.71 4.86
CA ALA A 123 -8.77 3.63 3.88
C ALA A 123 -10.19 3.25 3.44
N PRO A 124 -10.61 3.54 2.19
CA PRO A 124 -11.98 3.28 1.76
C PRO A 124 -12.16 1.81 1.36
N GLY A 125 -13.03 1.09 2.08
CA GLY A 125 -13.30 -0.33 1.87
C GLY A 125 -14.70 -0.75 2.32
N THR A 126 -15.01 -2.04 2.20
CA THR A 126 -16.17 -2.61 2.88
C THR A 126 -15.87 -2.81 4.37
N ALA A 127 -16.89 -2.94 5.21
CA ALA A 127 -16.69 -3.24 6.64
C ALA A 127 -15.86 -4.52 6.86
N PHE A 128 -15.98 -5.51 5.96
CA PHE A 128 -15.15 -6.71 6.00
C PHE A 128 -13.69 -6.43 5.61
N ASP A 129 -13.45 -5.58 4.60
CA ASP A 129 -12.10 -5.17 4.22
C ASP A 129 -11.42 -4.42 5.37
N GLU A 130 -12.11 -3.45 5.98
CA GLU A 130 -11.64 -2.69 7.14
C GLU A 130 -11.26 -3.62 8.30
N THR A 131 -12.08 -4.64 8.57
CA THR A 131 -11.78 -5.65 9.59
C THR A 131 -10.49 -6.39 9.24
N VAL A 132 -10.35 -6.90 8.01
CA VAL A 132 -9.13 -7.59 7.56
C VAL A 132 -7.91 -6.68 7.69
N TRP A 133 -8.00 -5.44 7.23
CA TRP A 133 -6.91 -4.46 7.28
C TRP A 133 -6.51 -4.08 8.70
N ALA A 134 -7.45 -4.04 9.64
CA ALA A 134 -7.15 -3.87 11.06
C ALA A 134 -6.35 -5.06 11.61
N HIS A 135 -6.69 -6.30 11.24
CA HIS A 135 -5.89 -7.47 11.61
C HIS A 135 -4.51 -7.49 10.92
N LEU A 136 -4.40 -7.06 9.66
CA LEU A 136 -3.10 -6.93 8.98
C LEU A 136 -2.14 -6.03 9.75
N GLN A 137 -2.61 -4.89 10.26
CA GLN A 137 -1.80 -3.95 11.04
C GLN A 137 -1.28 -4.54 12.35
N ARG A 138 -1.87 -5.63 12.86
CA ARG A 138 -1.41 -6.33 14.06
C ARG A 138 -0.24 -7.27 13.78
N ILE A 139 0.06 -7.56 12.51
CA ILE A 139 1.19 -8.42 12.13
C ILE A 139 2.48 -7.62 12.32
N PRO A 140 3.37 -7.99 13.27
CA PRO A 140 4.55 -7.19 13.56
C PRO A 140 5.55 -7.16 12.39
N TYR A 141 6.39 -6.12 12.36
CA TYR A 141 7.55 -6.06 11.49
C TYR A 141 8.41 -7.32 11.64
N GLY A 142 8.88 -7.88 10.52
CA GLY A 142 9.73 -9.07 10.53
C GLY A 142 8.98 -10.38 10.83
N ARG A 143 7.64 -10.36 10.87
CA ARG A 143 6.80 -11.55 11.06
C ARG A 143 5.81 -11.73 9.91
N THR A 144 5.40 -12.96 9.69
CA THR A 144 4.37 -13.31 8.71
C THR A 144 3.23 -14.09 9.36
N CYS A 145 2.08 -14.11 8.69
CA CYS A 145 0.98 -15.00 8.99
C CYS A 145 0.48 -15.67 7.71
N SER A 146 -0.26 -16.77 7.84
CA SER A 146 -0.92 -17.39 6.68
C SER A 146 -2.35 -16.86 6.51
N TYR A 147 -2.86 -16.86 5.28
CA TYR A 147 -4.26 -16.49 5.01
C TYR A 147 -5.25 -17.30 5.85
N GLY A 148 -4.96 -18.58 6.10
CA GLY A 148 -5.79 -19.44 6.95
C GLY A 148 -5.70 -19.08 8.44
N ALA A 149 -4.52 -18.68 8.93
CA ALA A 149 -4.38 -18.19 10.30
C ALA A 149 -5.13 -16.87 10.50
N LEU A 150 -4.97 -15.92 9.56
CA LEU A 150 -5.66 -14.64 9.59
C LEU A 150 -7.18 -14.81 9.53
N ALA A 151 -7.69 -15.73 8.70
CA ALA A 151 -9.11 -16.04 8.63
C ALA A 151 -9.67 -16.61 9.95
N ARG A 152 -8.91 -17.47 10.64
CA ARG A 152 -9.30 -17.99 11.96
C ARG A 152 -9.36 -16.90 13.01
N GLU A 153 -8.42 -15.96 12.98
CA GLU A 153 -8.39 -14.83 13.91
C GLU A 153 -9.57 -13.86 13.70
N ILE A 154 -9.93 -13.59 12.44
CA ILE A 154 -11.10 -12.76 12.09
C ILE A 154 -12.41 -13.44 12.49
N GLY A 155 -12.52 -14.76 12.33
CA GLY A 155 -13.74 -15.51 12.64
C GLY A 155 -14.92 -15.22 11.70
N ASN A 156 -16.15 -15.34 12.19
CA ASN A 156 -17.40 -15.00 11.48
C ASN A 156 -17.54 -15.63 10.07
N GLY A 157 -17.13 -16.89 9.92
CA GLY A 157 -17.21 -17.60 8.64
C GLY A 157 -16.16 -17.17 7.61
N ALA A 158 -15.20 -16.31 7.99
CA ALA A 158 -14.09 -15.94 7.12
C ALA A 158 -13.24 -17.18 6.78
N HIS A 159 -12.76 -17.22 5.54
CA HIS A 159 -11.86 -18.25 5.07
C HIS A 159 -10.79 -17.66 4.16
N ALA A 160 -9.68 -18.39 3.99
CA ALA A 160 -8.46 -17.89 3.35
C ALA A 160 -8.68 -17.13 2.02
N ARG A 161 -9.60 -17.61 1.15
CA ARG A 161 -9.86 -16.96 -0.15
C ARG A 161 -10.49 -15.57 -0.04
N ILE A 162 -11.49 -15.41 0.83
CA ILE A 162 -12.17 -14.12 1.05
C ILE A 162 -11.21 -13.12 1.73
N VAL A 163 -10.41 -13.59 2.69
CA VAL A 163 -9.35 -12.79 3.31
C VAL A 163 -8.30 -12.38 2.27
N GLY A 164 -7.90 -13.29 1.38
CA GLY A 164 -6.98 -12.98 0.28
C GLY A 164 -7.52 -11.90 -0.66
N SER A 165 -8.82 -11.91 -0.95
CA SER A 165 -9.45 -10.85 -1.76
C SER A 165 -9.45 -9.50 -1.04
N ALA A 166 -9.72 -9.46 0.26
CA ALA A 166 -9.63 -8.23 1.06
C ALA A 166 -8.18 -7.71 1.18
N ASN A 167 -7.22 -8.62 1.36
CA ASN A 167 -5.79 -8.31 1.36
C ASN A 167 -5.33 -7.68 0.04
N HIS A 168 -5.86 -8.16 -1.09
CA HIS A 168 -5.55 -7.61 -2.42
C HIS A 168 -6.16 -6.22 -2.65
N ARG A 169 -7.28 -5.89 -2.00
CA ARG A 169 -7.93 -4.57 -2.10
C ARG A 169 -7.29 -3.49 -1.21
N ASN A 170 -6.28 -3.84 -0.42
CA ASN A 170 -5.55 -2.85 0.35
C ASN A 170 -4.88 -1.85 -0.59
N ARG A 171 -5.20 -0.56 -0.43
CA ARG A 171 -4.61 0.56 -1.20
C ARG A 171 -3.49 1.28 -0.47
N ILE A 172 -3.20 0.89 0.76
CA ILE A 172 -2.19 1.53 1.60
C ILE A 172 -1.09 0.51 1.85
N SER A 173 -0.37 0.18 0.78
CA SER A 173 0.75 -0.74 0.80
C SER A 173 1.80 -0.29 1.84
N ILE A 174 2.62 -1.23 2.32
CA ILE A 174 3.66 -1.05 3.36
C ILE A 174 3.07 -0.73 4.76
N VAL A 175 2.23 0.30 4.88
CA VAL A 175 1.63 0.77 6.14
C VAL A 175 0.57 -0.21 6.65
N ILE A 176 -0.36 -0.62 5.78
CA ILE A 176 -1.19 -1.81 6.01
C ILE A 176 -0.40 -2.98 5.40
N PRO A 177 0.19 -3.88 6.21
CA PRO A 177 1.28 -4.74 5.75
C PRO A 177 0.76 -6.02 5.06
N CYS A 178 0.05 -5.85 3.94
CA CYS A 178 -0.51 -6.95 3.14
C CYS A 178 0.57 -7.89 2.54
N HIS A 179 1.83 -7.45 2.48
CA HIS A 179 2.98 -8.27 2.07
C HIS A 179 3.34 -9.34 3.11
N ARG A 180 2.94 -9.17 4.39
CA ARG A 180 3.24 -10.11 5.49
C ARG A 180 2.33 -11.34 5.53
N VAL A 181 1.33 -11.44 4.64
CA VAL A 181 0.45 -12.61 4.56
C VAL A 181 0.89 -13.55 3.44
N ILE A 182 1.12 -14.83 3.75
CA ILE A 182 1.65 -15.83 2.82
C ILE A 182 0.81 -17.12 2.78
N GLY A 183 1.12 -18.03 1.85
CA GLY A 183 0.56 -19.38 1.85
C GLY A 183 0.93 -20.16 3.12
N ALA A 184 0.09 -21.11 3.52
CA ALA A 184 0.38 -21.95 4.70
C ALA A 184 1.63 -22.85 4.51
N ASP A 185 1.99 -23.11 3.25
CA ASP A 185 3.21 -23.81 2.82
C ASP A 185 4.44 -22.89 2.68
N GLY A 186 4.31 -21.61 3.06
CA GLY A 186 5.36 -20.60 2.90
C GLY A 186 5.40 -19.95 1.52
N SER A 187 4.52 -20.32 0.59
CA SER A 187 4.51 -19.74 -0.76
C SER A 187 4.15 -18.26 -0.76
N LEU A 188 4.87 -17.49 -1.60
CA LEU A 188 4.51 -16.10 -1.90
C LEU A 188 3.42 -16.11 -2.97
N THR A 189 2.20 -15.80 -2.55
CA THR A 189 1.04 -15.68 -3.45
C THR A 189 0.40 -14.31 -3.28
N GLY A 190 -0.14 -13.77 -4.38
CA GLY A 190 -0.99 -12.56 -4.41
C GLY A 190 -0.38 -11.32 -3.77
N TYR A 191 -0.02 -10.32 -4.58
CA TYR A 191 0.38 -9.00 -4.08
C TYR A 191 0.08 -7.94 -5.13
N GLY A 192 -0.54 -6.83 -4.71
CA GLY A 192 -0.89 -5.71 -5.58
C GLY A 192 0.32 -5.17 -6.35
N GLY A 193 1.44 -4.97 -5.65
CA GLY A 193 2.72 -4.52 -6.24
C GLY A 193 3.61 -5.61 -6.85
N GLY A 194 3.06 -6.80 -7.11
CA GLY A 194 3.79 -7.94 -7.68
C GLY A 194 4.69 -8.72 -6.71
N LEU A 195 4.85 -10.03 -6.97
CA LEU A 195 5.64 -10.93 -6.10
C LEU A 195 7.10 -10.48 -5.87
N PRO A 196 7.80 -9.87 -6.84
CA PRO A 196 9.15 -9.35 -6.61
C PRO A 196 9.22 -8.34 -5.45
N ARG A 197 8.29 -7.37 -5.37
CA ARG A 197 8.25 -6.40 -4.26
C ARG A 197 7.89 -7.06 -2.94
N LYS A 198 6.92 -8.00 -2.95
CA LYS A 198 6.57 -8.77 -1.75
C LYS A 198 7.79 -9.47 -1.17
N ARG A 199 8.56 -10.17 -2.01
CA ARG A 199 9.80 -10.85 -1.61
C ARG A 199 10.80 -9.87 -1.01
N TRP A 200 11.09 -8.78 -1.74
CA TRP A 200 12.03 -7.77 -1.30
C TRP A 200 11.65 -7.16 0.05
N LEU A 201 10.37 -6.80 0.26
CA LEU A 201 9.90 -6.25 1.53
C LEU A 201 10.03 -7.24 2.68
N LEU A 202 9.73 -8.52 2.46
CA LEU A 202 9.91 -9.55 3.48
C LEU A 202 11.40 -9.73 3.84
N GLU A 203 12.28 -9.77 2.84
CA GLU A 203 13.73 -9.86 3.05
C GLU A 203 14.28 -8.62 3.77
N PHE A 204 13.83 -7.42 3.36
CA PHE A 204 14.18 -6.15 4.00
C PHE A 204 13.79 -6.12 5.47
N GLU A 205 12.59 -6.60 5.80
CA GLU A 205 12.13 -6.73 7.18
C GLU A 205 12.81 -7.85 7.97
N SER A 206 13.82 -8.52 7.39
CA SER A 206 14.51 -9.66 7.97
C SER A 206 13.54 -10.77 8.40
N VAL A 207 12.45 -10.95 7.65
CA VAL A 207 11.51 -12.04 7.88
C VAL A 207 12.24 -13.34 7.66
N GLN A 208 12.55 -14.05 8.75
CA GLN A 208 12.93 -15.44 8.68
C GLN A 208 11.71 -16.21 8.18
N ALA A 209 11.85 -16.92 7.05
CA ALA A 209 10.81 -17.83 6.59
C ALA A 209 10.41 -18.74 7.76
N CYS A 210 9.15 -18.59 8.22
CA CYS A 210 8.70 -19.16 9.48
C CYS A 210 8.78 -20.69 9.42
N SER A 211 9.78 -21.27 10.09
CA SER A 211 9.95 -22.72 10.24
C SER A 211 9.25 -23.26 11.49
N THR A 212 8.22 -22.59 12.02
CA THR A 212 7.42 -23.12 13.13
C THR A 212 6.02 -22.48 13.18
N PRO A 213 4.93 -23.26 13.14
CA PRO A 213 3.59 -22.72 13.37
C PRO A 213 3.52 -22.05 14.76
N LEU A 214 2.86 -20.89 14.85
CA LEU A 214 2.46 -20.32 16.13
C LEU A 214 1.68 -21.40 16.91
N ALA A 215 2.20 -21.75 18.09
CA ALA A 215 1.59 -22.72 18.97
C ALA A 215 0.20 -22.24 19.42
N ILE A 216 -0.78 -23.13 19.19
CA ILE A 216 -2.12 -23.30 19.77
C ILE A 216 -2.74 -22.14 20.56
#